data_AF-A0A3D1RPA4-F1
#
_entry.id   AF-A0A3D1RPA4-F1
#
_cell.length_a   1.000
_cell.length_b   1.000
_cell.length_c   1.000
_cell.angle_alpha   90.00
_cell.angle_beta   90.00
_cell.angle_gamma   90.00
#
_symmetry.space_group_name_H-M   'P 1'
#
loop_
_entity.id
_entity.type
_entity.pdbx_description
1 polymer ?
#
loop_
_entity_poly.entity_id
_entity_poly.type
_entity_poly.pdbx_seq_one_letter_code
_entity_poly.pdbx_strand_id
1 'polypeptide(L)' 'SAETVSAGDPTYAGPLANVALGLRVYHIFELKDLIDPNVYEDQLGMMEMVMDVEGNISEVKTIREQYSTV' A
#
# COMPACT_ATOMS: atom_id res chain seq x y z
N SER A 1 6.60 4.25 3.27
CA SER A 1 5.45 4.41 2.36
C SER A 1 5.51 3.33 1.27
N ALA A 2 4.46 3.17 0.46
CA ALA A 2 4.52 2.27 -0.71
C ALA A 2 5.72 2.61 -1.63
N GLU A 3 6.05 3.89 -1.72
CA GLU A 3 7.21 4.42 -2.43
C GLU A 3 8.54 3.94 -1.83
N THR A 4 8.73 3.94 -0.50
CA THR A 4 9.97 3.48 0.16
C THR A 4 10.35 2.03 -0.17
N VAL A 5 9.37 1.14 -0.24
CA VAL A 5 9.61 -0.30 -0.50
C VAL A 5 9.66 -0.62 -1.99
N SER A 6 9.06 0.22 -2.84
CA SER A 6 9.03 0.03 -4.30
C SER A 6 10.18 0.75 -5.00
N ALA A 7 10.44 2.01 -4.63
CA ALA A 7 11.42 2.90 -5.24
C ALA A 7 12.65 3.21 -4.35
N GLY A 8 12.63 2.81 -3.07
CA GLY A 8 13.68 3.11 -2.09
C GLY A 8 13.37 4.34 -1.24
N ASP A 9 13.98 4.46 -0.05
CA ASP A 9 13.73 5.58 0.87
C ASP A 9 14.32 6.91 0.34
N PRO A 10 13.50 7.95 0.08
CA PRO A 10 13.98 9.24 -0.42
C PRO A 10 14.76 10.05 0.62
N THR A 11 14.69 9.68 1.91
CA THR A 11 15.44 10.33 2.99
C THR A 11 16.87 9.81 3.12
N TYR A 12 17.27 8.80 2.34
CA TYR A 12 18.62 8.21 2.33
C TYR A 12 19.10 7.69 3.70
N ALA A 13 18.17 7.43 4.62
CA ALA A 13 18.46 6.93 5.95
C ALA A 13 17.78 5.57 6.18
N GLY A 14 18.55 4.58 6.61
CA GLY A 14 18.05 3.24 6.94
C GLY A 14 18.41 2.15 5.91
N PRO A 15 18.08 0.88 6.20
CA PRO A 15 18.53 -0.29 5.43
C PRO A 15 17.95 -0.38 4.00
N LEU A 16 17.01 0.50 3.62
CA LEU A 16 16.39 0.58 2.29
C LEU A 16 16.71 1.90 1.55
N ALA A 17 17.70 2.67 2.02
CA ALA A 17 18.23 3.80 1.28
C ALA A 17 18.78 3.31 -0.07
N ASN A 18 18.18 3.76 -1.17
CA ASN A 18 18.60 3.44 -2.55
C ASN A 18 18.45 1.97 -2.99
N VAL A 19 17.71 1.14 -2.25
CA VAL A 19 17.43 -0.25 -2.64
C VAL A 19 15.95 -0.38 -3.02
N ALA A 20 15.66 -0.32 -4.31
CA ALA A 20 14.34 -0.64 -4.86
C ALA A 20 14.14 -2.16 -4.85
N LEU A 21 13.35 -2.68 -3.91
CA LEU A 21 13.04 -4.11 -3.83
C LEU A 21 12.06 -4.56 -4.92
N GLY A 22 11.41 -3.62 -5.62
CA GLY A 22 10.49 -3.90 -6.73
C GLY A 22 9.22 -4.66 -6.32
N LEU A 23 8.95 -4.77 -5.02
CA LEU A 23 7.85 -5.56 -4.48
C LEU A 23 6.50 -4.92 -4.84
N ARG A 24 5.52 -5.77 -5.18
CA ARG A 24 4.13 -5.33 -5.36
C ARG A 24 3.53 -4.93 -4.02
N VAL A 25 3.22 -3.65 -3.86
CA VAL A 25 2.50 -3.13 -2.70
C VAL A 25 1.02 -3.02 -3.03
N TYR A 26 0.17 -3.41 -2.09
CA TYR A 26 -1.28 -3.30 -2.20
C TYR A 26 -1.82 -2.50 -1.02
N HIS A 27 -2.86 -1.71 -1.27
CA HIS A 27 -3.60 -1.09 -0.18
C HIS A 27 -4.45 -2.16 0.50
N ILE A 28 -4.62 -2.09 1.83
CA ILE A 28 -5.39 -3.10 2.58
C ILE A 28 -6.84 -3.23 2.07
N PHE A 29 -7.40 -2.13 1.56
CA PHE A 29 -8.72 -2.09 0.93
C PHE A 29 -8.81 -2.85 -0.41
N GLU A 30 -7.69 -3.13 -1.09
CA GLU A 30 -7.67 -4.02 -2.27
C GLU A 30 -7.78 -5.51 -1.90
N LEU A 31 -7.55 -5.85 -0.62
CA LEU A 31 -7.42 -7.23 -0.13
C LEU A 31 -8.58 -7.63 0.78
N LYS A 32 -9.71 -6.90 0.72
CA LYS A 32 -10.89 -7.12 1.59
C LYS A 32 -11.38 -8.56 1.58
N ASP A 33 -11.35 -9.22 0.42
CA ASP A 33 -11.80 -10.61 0.25
C ASP A 33 -10.90 -11.65 0.95
N LEU A 34 -9.69 -11.27 1.35
CA LEU A 34 -8.74 -12.13 2.05
C LEU A 34 -8.79 -11.98 3.58
N ILE A 35 -9.60 -11.03 4.07
CA ILE A 35 -9.70 -10.68 5.48
C ILE A 35 -11.01 -11.25 6.03
N ASP A 36 -10.97 -11.78 7.26
CA ASP A 36 -12.20 -12.19 7.95
C ASP A 36 -13.18 -11.00 8.02
N PRO A 37 -14.43 -11.15 7.55
CA PRO A 37 -15.38 -10.04 7.49
C PRO A 37 -15.63 -9.36 8.83
N ASN A 38 -15.65 -10.13 9.94
CA ASN A 38 -15.88 -9.56 11.27
C ASN A 38 -14.70 -8.70 11.71
N VAL A 39 -13.47 -9.16 11.42
CA VAL A 39 -12.25 -8.40 11.71
C VAL A 39 -12.18 -7.13 10.85
N TYR A 40 -12.57 -7.23 9.58
CA TYR A 40 -12.59 -6.07 8.69
C TYR A 40 -13.59 -5.01 9.15
N GLU A 41 -14.81 -5.41 9.51
CA GLU A 41 -15.84 -4.49 9.97
C GLU A 41 -15.43 -3.80 11.27
N ASP A 42 -14.94 -4.56 12.26
CA ASP A 42 -14.51 -4.04 13.56
C ASP A 42 -13.32 -3.08 13.47
N GLN A 43 -12.35 -3.35 12.60
CA GLN A 43 -11.08 -2.59 12.54
C GLN A 43 -11.07 -1.51 11.45
N LEU A 44 -11.72 -1.75 10.31
CA LEU A 44 -11.63 -0.93 9.11
C LEU A 44 -12.96 -0.33 8.68
N GLY A 45 -14.10 -0.83 9.16
CA GLY A 45 -15.43 -0.38 8.72
C GLY A 45 -15.69 1.12 8.92
N MET A 46 -15.30 1.68 10.07
CA MET A 46 -15.42 3.14 10.29
C MET A 46 -14.45 3.94 9.42
N MET A 47 -13.25 3.42 9.17
CA MET A 47 -12.23 4.07 8.36
C MET A 47 -12.58 4.08 6.87
N GLU A 48 -13.21 3.00 6.37
CA GLU A 48 -13.68 2.86 5.00
C GLU A 48 -14.75 3.91 4.64
N MET A 49 -15.62 4.28 5.59
CA MET A 49 -16.66 5.30 5.37
C MET A 49 -16.14 6.75 5.43
N VAL A 50 -14.95 6.96 6.00
CA VAL A 50 -14.39 8.32 6.23
C VAL A 50 -13.27 8.65 5.25
N MET A 51 -12.53 7.64 4.79
CA MET A 51 -11.42 7.82 3.85
C MET A 51 -11.86 7.69 2.39
N ASP A 52 -11.14 8.36 1.50
CA ASP A 52 -11.25 8.13 0.05
C ASP A 52 -10.56 6.81 -0.31
N VAL A 53 -11.33 5.74 -0.36
CA VAL A 53 -10.82 4.39 -0.64
C VAL A 53 -10.34 4.27 -2.08
N GLU A 54 -11.10 4.79 -3.05
CA GLU A 54 -10.75 4.69 -4.46
C GLU A 54 -9.50 5.51 -4.79
N GLY A 55 -9.37 6.72 -4.22
CA GLY A 55 -8.19 7.55 -4.35
C GLY A 55 -6.93 6.85 -3.82
N ASN A 56 -6.99 6.32 -2.59
CA ASN A 56 -5.86 5.60 -1.98
C ASN A 56 -5.46 4.35 -2.78
N ILE A 57 -6.44 3.56 -3.25
CA ILE A 57 -6.17 2.39 -4.10
C ILE A 57 -5.48 2.82 -5.39
N SER A 58 -5.96 3.89 -6.03
CA SER A 58 -5.39 4.42 -7.28
C SER A 58 -3.94 4.89 -7.10
N GLU A 59 -3.63 5.59 -6.01
CA GLU A 59 -2.27 6.03 -5.70
C GLU A 59 -1.31 4.85 -5.51
N VAL A 60 -1.70 3.87 -4.67
CA VAL A 60 -0.87 2.68 -4.42
C VAL A 60 -0.72 1.85 -5.70
N LYS A 61 -1.76 1.74 -6.51
CA LYS A 61 -1.71 1.07 -7.81
C LYS A 61 -0.77 1.77 -8.78
N THR A 62 -0.80 3.10 -8.84
CA THR A 62 0.11 3.90 -9.69
C THR A 62 1.57 3.65 -9.30
N ILE A 63 1.88 3.65 -8.00
CA ILE A 63 3.23 3.34 -7.48
C ILE A 63 3.61 1.89 -7.85
N ARG A 64 2.70 0.93 -7.67
CA ARG A 64 2.93 -0.47 -8.03
C ARG A 64 3.22 -0.63 -9.52
N GLU A 65 2.47 0.03 -10.41
CA GLU A 65 2.68 -0.02 -11.85
C GLU A 65 3.99 0.64 -12.29
N GLN A 66 4.42 1.71 -11.61
CA GLN A 66 5.63 2.45 -11.95
C GLN A 66 6.92 1.77 -11.46
N TYR A 67 6.87 1.10 -10.31
CA TYR A 67 8.09 0.67 -9.61
C TYR A 67 8.18 -0.84 -9.33
N SER A 68 7.09 -1.60 -9.49
CA SER A 68 7.16 -3.05 -9.30
C SER A 68 7.75 -3.74 -10.52
N THR A 69 8.87 -4.44 -10.33
CA THR A 69 9.66 -5.09 -11.39
C THR A 69 9.68 -6.62 -11.29
N VAL A 70 9.04 -7.18 -10.25
CA VAL A 70 8.91 -8.61 -9.97
C VAL A 70 7.47 -8.99 -9.73
#